data_AF-V3Z940-F1
#
_entry.id   AF-V3Z940-F1
#
_cell.length_a   1.000
_cell.length_b   1.000
_cell.length_c   1.000
_cell.angle_alpha   90.00
_cell.angle_beta   90.00
_cell.angle_gamma   90.00
#
_symmetry.space_group_name_H-M   'P 1'
#
loop_
_entity.id
_entity.type
_entity.pdbx_description
1 polymer ?
#
loop_
_entity_poly.entity_id
_entity_poly.type
_entity_poly.pdbx_seq_one_letter_code
_entity_poly.pdbx_strand_id
1 'polypeptide(L)'
;DNSHSDYINANFLPGFNSSKEYIATQGPLPGTINDFWRMIWEYNVTIIVMLTSCKESGRSKCAQYWPSEFGDAVVYGDIRVENTSSSTINTYTCSVLHLTTKTQSEVRVVKHFHFLTWKDMTASIERHDILEFISTIRQHITPQQDGPIVVHCSAGVGRTGTFIVLDYIMQYIQTHDLKNTLDIYGFIMKLRDYRVLIVQSEVSRFAC
;
A
#
# COMPACT_ATOMS: atom_id res chain seq x y z
N ASP A 1 4.26 16.61 -24.64
CA ASP A 1 2.80 16.44 -24.68
C ASP A 1 2.37 15.00 -24.64
N ASN A 2 1.89 14.59 -23.47
CA ASN A 2 0.90 13.51 -23.35
C ASN A 2 0.08 13.82 -22.10
N SER A 3 -0.64 14.95 -22.14
CA SER A 3 -1.22 15.59 -20.94
C SER A 3 -2.52 14.97 -20.45
N HIS A 4 -3.02 13.88 -21.03
CA HIS A 4 -4.29 13.23 -20.64
C HIS A 4 -4.30 11.72 -20.93
N SER A 5 -3.36 10.97 -20.35
CA SER A 5 -3.49 9.51 -20.30
C SER A 5 -4.18 9.13 -19.00
N ASP A 6 -5.32 8.43 -19.07
CA ASP A 6 -6.02 7.89 -17.89
C ASP A 6 -5.30 6.68 -17.27
N TYR A 7 -4.13 6.33 -17.81
CA TYR A 7 -3.35 5.18 -17.38
C TYR A 7 -2.55 5.46 -16.10
N ILE A 8 -2.68 4.56 -15.14
CA ILE A 8 -1.76 4.39 -14.01
C ILE A 8 -1.40 2.89 -13.90
N ASN A 9 -0.15 2.58 -13.56
CA ASN A 9 0.29 1.19 -13.36
C ASN A 9 -0.16 0.67 -11.99
N ALA A 10 -1.46 0.36 -11.89
CA ALA A 10 -2.11 -0.16 -10.72
C ALA A 10 -3.15 -1.21 -11.11
N ASN A 11 -3.38 -2.20 -10.25
CA ASN A 11 -4.42 -3.21 -10.45
C ASN A 11 -5.23 -3.39 -9.16
N PHE A 12 -6.56 -3.49 -9.29
CA PHE A 12 -7.39 -4.00 -8.21
C PHE A 12 -7.05 -5.46 -7.95
N LEU A 13 -6.95 -5.84 -6.69
CA LEU A 13 -6.74 -7.22 -6.26
C LEU A 13 -7.84 -7.66 -5.29
N PRO A 14 -8.30 -8.92 -5.42
CA PRO A 14 -9.20 -9.50 -4.45
C PRO A 14 -8.48 -9.73 -3.12
N GLY A 15 -9.22 -9.62 -2.03
CA GLY A 15 -8.78 -9.98 -0.70
C GLY A 15 -9.76 -10.93 -0.02
N PHE A 16 -9.74 -10.91 1.32
CA PHE A 16 -10.59 -11.74 2.15
C PHE A 16 -12.05 -11.22 2.18
N ASN A 17 -12.24 -9.90 2.23
CA ASN A 17 -13.54 -9.26 2.42
C ASN A 17 -14.19 -8.77 1.12
N SER A 18 -13.40 -8.54 0.07
CA SER A 18 -13.89 -7.94 -1.18
C SER A 18 -13.10 -8.40 -2.40
N SER A 19 -13.76 -8.43 -3.56
CA SER A 19 -13.11 -8.67 -4.86
C SER A 19 -12.19 -7.53 -5.32
N LYS A 20 -12.27 -6.36 -4.67
CA LYS A 20 -11.45 -5.17 -4.91
C LYS A 20 -10.92 -4.61 -3.59
N GLU A 21 -10.47 -5.47 -2.69
CA GLU A 21 -10.00 -5.05 -1.36
C GLU A 21 -8.72 -4.23 -1.42
N TYR A 22 -7.86 -4.48 -2.42
CA TYR A 22 -6.60 -3.76 -2.59
C TYR A 22 -6.49 -3.09 -3.95
N ILE A 23 -5.66 -2.07 -4.01
CA ILE A 23 -5.00 -1.61 -5.22
C ILE A 23 -3.50 -1.87 -5.05
N ALA A 24 -2.94 -2.76 -5.85
CA ALA A 24 -1.49 -2.94 -5.95
C ALA A 24 -0.93 -2.06 -7.05
N THR A 25 0.02 -1.19 -6.71
CA THR A 25 0.59 -0.22 -7.66
C THR A 25 2.11 -0.14 -7.54
N GLN A 26 2.77 0.35 -8.59
CA GLN A 26 4.19 0.69 -8.51
C GLN A 26 4.42 1.91 -7.60
N GLY A 27 5.64 2.07 -7.09
CA GLY A 27 6.05 3.31 -6.43
C GLY A 27 5.91 4.48 -7.40
N PRO A 28 5.26 5.59 -7.00
CA PRO A 28 5.13 6.76 -7.87
C PRO A 28 6.47 7.22 -8.45
N LEU A 29 6.47 7.54 -9.74
CA LEU A 29 7.58 8.19 -10.42
C LEU A 29 7.32 9.70 -10.43
N PRO A 30 8.35 10.56 -10.61
CA PRO A 30 8.15 12.01 -10.65
C PRO A 30 7.04 12.45 -11.63
N GLY A 31 6.93 11.78 -12.78
CA GLY A 31 5.90 12.07 -13.79
C GLY A 31 4.51 11.48 -13.51
N THR A 32 4.33 10.66 -12.47
CA THR A 32 3.07 9.96 -12.17
C THR A 32 2.53 10.27 -10.77
N ILE A 33 3.10 11.23 -10.04
CA ILE A 33 2.66 11.61 -8.69
C ILE A 33 1.23 12.14 -8.71
N ASN A 34 0.91 12.99 -9.71
CA ASN A 34 -0.43 13.55 -9.85
C ASN A 34 -1.48 12.46 -10.12
N ASP A 35 -1.15 11.51 -11.01
CA ASP A 35 -2.05 10.38 -11.31
C ASP A 35 -2.25 9.48 -10.09
N PHE A 36 -1.19 9.28 -9.28
CA PHE A 36 -1.30 8.53 -8.03
C PHE A 36 -2.30 9.17 -7.07
N TRP A 37 -2.18 10.48 -6.80
CA TRP A 37 -3.12 11.16 -5.92
C TRP A 37 -4.53 11.25 -6.49
N ARG A 38 -4.68 11.41 -7.82
CA ARG A 38 -5.98 11.32 -8.49
C ARG A 38 -6.63 9.96 -8.23
N MET A 39 -5.89 8.86 -8.36
CA MET A 39 -6.37 7.51 -8.04
C MET A 39 -6.77 7.37 -6.56
N ILE A 40 -5.97 7.89 -5.62
CA ILE A 40 -6.32 7.90 -4.18
C ILE A 40 -7.67 8.58 -3.94
N TRP A 41 -7.85 9.75 -4.57
CA TRP A 41 -9.09 10.52 -4.45
C TRP A 41 -10.28 9.77 -5.09
N GLU A 42 -10.19 9.42 -6.37
CA GLU A 42 -11.30 8.83 -7.13
C GLU A 42 -11.82 7.52 -6.53
N TYR A 43 -10.93 6.69 -5.96
CA TYR A 43 -11.30 5.42 -5.34
C TYR A 43 -11.54 5.51 -3.84
N ASN A 44 -11.69 6.72 -3.28
CA ASN A 44 -11.98 6.95 -1.86
C ASN A 44 -11.01 6.21 -0.92
N VAL A 45 -9.73 6.13 -1.29
CA VAL A 45 -8.72 5.40 -0.52
C VAL A 45 -8.46 6.14 0.79
N THR A 46 -8.54 5.42 1.91
CA THR A 46 -8.25 5.96 3.25
C THR A 46 -6.95 5.43 3.84
N ILE A 47 -6.36 4.37 3.26
CA ILE A 47 -5.12 3.75 3.73
C ILE A 47 -4.17 3.53 2.56
N ILE A 48 -2.93 4.01 2.73
CA ILE A 48 -1.81 3.74 1.84
C ILE A 48 -0.74 2.99 2.62
N VAL A 49 -0.26 1.87 2.07
CA VAL A 49 0.82 1.05 2.61
C VAL A 49 2.02 1.12 1.67
N MET A 50 3.07 1.80 2.13
CA MET A 50 4.34 1.98 1.44
C MET A 50 5.40 1.03 2.03
N LEU A 51 5.89 0.10 1.21
CA LEU A 51 6.79 -0.98 1.64
C LEU A 51 8.23 -0.82 1.13
N THR A 52 8.65 0.39 0.77
CA THR A 52 10.00 0.68 0.26
C THR A 52 10.40 2.10 0.62
N SER A 53 11.69 2.35 0.84
CA SER A 53 12.19 3.72 0.93
C SER A 53 12.28 4.35 -0.47
N CYS A 54 12.26 5.68 -0.57
CA CYS A 54 12.42 6.38 -1.86
C CYS A 54 13.72 6.00 -2.59
N LYS A 55 14.79 5.70 -1.83
CA LYS A 55 16.08 5.27 -2.35
C LYS A 55 16.62 4.11 -1.52
N GLU A 56 17.07 3.04 -2.18
CA GLU A 56 17.65 1.86 -1.54
C GLU A 56 18.94 1.49 -2.27
N SER A 57 20.05 1.28 -1.54
CA SER A 57 21.37 0.95 -2.12
C SER A 57 21.78 1.87 -3.27
N GLY A 58 21.51 3.17 -3.12
CA GLY A 58 21.83 4.18 -4.13
C GLY A 58 20.86 4.28 -5.31
N ARG A 59 19.87 3.38 -5.43
CA ARG A 59 18.91 3.33 -6.54
C ARG A 59 17.57 3.92 -6.12
N SER A 60 16.98 4.75 -6.98
CA SER A 60 15.62 5.26 -6.78
C SER A 60 14.61 4.13 -6.91
N LYS A 61 13.70 4.04 -5.94
CA LYS A 61 12.64 3.01 -5.86
C LYS A 61 11.24 3.61 -5.94
N CYS A 62 11.09 4.82 -5.41
CA CYS A 62 9.85 5.58 -5.31
C CYS A 62 10.19 7.07 -5.22
N ALA A 63 9.39 7.95 -5.83
CA ALA A 63 9.48 9.38 -5.61
C ALA A 63 8.88 9.75 -4.24
N GLN A 64 9.33 10.86 -3.67
CA GLN A 64 8.69 11.46 -2.50
C GLN A 64 7.38 12.12 -2.95
N TYR A 65 6.26 11.39 -2.80
CA TYR A 65 4.95 11.84 -3.28
C TYR A 65 4.07 12.43 -2.17
N TRP A 66 4.57 12.57 -0.94
CA TRP A 66 3.82 13.10 0.20
C TRP A 66 4.66 14.14 0.97
N PRO A 67 4.04 15.13 1.64
CA PRO A 67 4.72 16.02 2.58
C PRO A 67 5.20 15.24 3.81
N SER A 68 6.50 15.24 4.09
CA SER A 68 7.09 14.45 5.20
C SER A 68 6.98 15.12 6.56
N GLU A 69 7.03 16.46 6.59
CA GLU A 69 7.03 17.22 7.83
C GLU A 69 5.60 17.61 8.26
N PHE A 70 5.39 17.72 9.57
CA PHE A 70 4.12 18.19 10.13
C PHE A 70 3.84 19.63 9.68
N GLY A 71 2.61 19.86 9.19
CA GLY A 71 2.14 21.15 8.69
C GLY A 71 2.52 21.43 7.24
N ASP A 72 3.40 20.63 6.63
CA ASP A 72 3.73 20.78 5.22
C ASP A 72 2.57 20.34 4.33
N ALA A 73 2.40 21.09 3.24
CA ALA A 73 1.41 20.79 2.23
C ALA A 73 1.95 20.99 0.82
N VAL A 74 1.56 20.09 -0.07
CA VAL A 74 1.95 20.12 -1.48
C VAL A 74 0.70 19.92 -2.35
N VAL A 75 0.66 20.60 -3.49
CA VAL A 75 -0.42 20.46 -4.47
C VAL A 75 0.04 19.55 -5.61
N TYR A 76 -0.66 18.44 -5.80
CA TYR A 76 -0.44 17.47 -6.86
C TYR A 76 -1.62 17.52 -7.84
N GLY A 77 -1.46 18.24 -8.95
CA GLY A 77 -2.58 18.56 -9.84
C GLY A 77 -3.62 19.42 -9.11
N ASP A 78 -4.83 18.89 -8.95
CA ASP A 78 -5.95 19.58 -8.27
C ASP A 78 -6.12 19.19 -6.80
N ILE A 79 -5.33 18.23 -6.31
CA ILE A 79 -5.40 17.70 -4.95
C ILE A 79 -4.29 18.33 -4.12
N ARG A 80 -4.68 19.04 -3.06
CA ARG A 80 -3.75 19.49 -2.01
C ARG A 80 -3.67 18.41 -0.94
N VAL A 81 -2.46 17.98 -0.64
CA VAL A 81 -2.15 16.99 0.41
C VAL A 81 -1.37 17.69 1.50
N GLU A 82 -1.86 17.61 2.74
CA GLU A 82 -1.21 18.18 3.92
C GLU A 82 -0.95 17.10 4.95
N ASN A 83 0.24 17.11 5.54
CA ASN A 83 0.57 16.23 6.65
C ASN A 83 0.16 16.89 7.96
N THR A 84 -0.88 16.34 8.60
CA THR A 84 -1.43 16.87 9.86
C THR A 84 -0.96 16.11 11.09
N SER A 85 -0.25 14.99 10.92
CA SER A 85 0.35 14.23 12.00
C SER A 85 1.33 13.21 11.43
N SER A 86 2.44 12.98 12.13
CA SER A 86 3.38 11.92 11.81
C SER A 86 3.93 11.29 13.08
N SER A 87 3.82 9.98 13.21
CA SER A 87 4.38 9.22 14.32
C SER A 87 5.23 8.08 13.78
N THR A 88 6.46 7.93 14.30
CA THR A 88 7.33 6.81 13.98
C THR A 88 7.36 5.85 15.15
N ILE A 89 7.00 4.59 14.88
CA ILE A 89 6.92 3.52 15.87
C ILE A 89 7.80 2.39 15.36
N ASN A 90 8.96 2.20 16.00
CA ASN A 90 9.94 1.15 15.72
C ASN A 90 10.25 0.93 14.23
N THR A 91 9.40 0.14 13.56
CA THR A 91 9.58 -0.42 12.23
C THR A 91 8.84 0.35 11.13
N TYR A 92 7.95 1.29 11.48
CA TYR A 92 7.18 2.08 10.51
C TYR A 92 6.92 3.52 10.96
N THR A 93 6.59 4.37 9.98
CA THR A 93 6.01 5.69 10.21
C THR A 93 4.54 5.67 9.77
N CYS A 94 3.65 6.24 10.58
CA CYS A 94 2.26 6.50 10.23
C CYS A 94 2.05 8.02 10.15
N SER A 95 1.66 8.50 8.98
CA SER A 95 1.29 9.90 8.76
C SER A 95 -0.21 10.03 8.47
N VAL A 96 -0.83 11.07 9.02
CA VAL A 96 -2.21 11.45 8.70
C VAL A 96 -2.16 12.55 7.66
N LEU A 97 -2.75 12.29 6.51
CA LEU A 97 -2.75 13.19 5.36
C LEU A 97 -4.17 13.70 5.12
N HIS A 98 -4.33 15.01 5.09
CA HIS A 98 -5.58 15.67 4.72
C HIS A 98 -5.55 16.03 3.25
N LEU A 99 -6.52 15.52 2.51
CA LEU A 99 -6.71 15.77 1.09
C LEU A 99 -7.85 16.76 0.92
N THR A 100 -7.60 17.81 0.15
CA THR A 100 -8.61 18.76 -0.30
C THR A 100 -8.49 18.99 -1.79
N THR A 101 -9.59 19.37 -2.44
CA THR A 101 -9.56 19.79 -3.85
C THR A 101 -9.99 21.23 -3.96
N LYS A 102 -9.61 21.90 -5.05
CA LYS A 102 -10.06 23.29 -5.32
C LYS A 102 -11.56 23.39 -5.56
N THR A 103 -12.16 22.29 -6.05
CA THR A 103 -13.54 22.26 -6.53
C THR A 103 -14.53 21.73 -5.49
N GLN A 104 -14.08 20.91 -4.54
CA GLN A 104 -14.94 20.29 -3.52
C GLN A 104 -14.52 20.77 -2.14
N SER A 105 -15.51 21.09 -1.30
CA SER A 105 -15.30 21.45 0.11
C SER A 105 -15.03 20.25 1.01
N GLU A 106 -15.08 19.03 0.47
CA GLU A 106 -14.83 17.80 1.19
C GLU A 106 -13.34 17.70 1.60
N VAL A 107 -13.10 17.40 2.87
CA VAL A 107 -11.77 17.02 3.37
C VAL A 107 -11.77 15.51 3.55
N ARG A 108 -10.84 14.83 2.87
CA ARG A 108 -10.63 13.39 3.04
C ARG A 108 -9.39 13.13 3.86
N VAL A 109 -9.45 12.12 4.73
CA VAL A 109 -8.33 11.74 5.58
C VAL A 109 -7.75 10.42 5.10
N VAL A 110 -6.45 10.43 4.83
CA VAL A 110 -5.69 9.25 4.39
C VAL A 110 -4.60 8.96 5.42
N LYS A 111 -4.56 7.73 5.92
CA LYS A 111 -3.46 7.24 6.75
C LYS A 111 -2.41 6.61 5.86
N HIS A 112 -1.20 7.17 5.88
CA HIS A 112 -0.05 6.69 5.13
C HIS A 112 0.89 5.93 6.06
N PHE A 113 1.01 4.63 5.84
CA PHE A 113 1.88 3.74 6.59
C PHE A 113 3.12 3.44 5.76
N HIS A 114 4.28 3.88 6.21
CA HIS A 114 5.57 3.63 5.57
C HIS A 114 6.38 2.65 6.42
N PHE A 115 6.51 1.41 5.95
CA PHE A 115 7.31 0.38 6.60
C PHE A 115 8.80 0.57 6.27
N LEU A 116 9.62 0.79 7.30
CA LEU A 116 10.99 1.27 7.18
C LEU A 116 12.04 0.15 7.15
N THR A 117 11.72 -1.03 7.68
CA THR A 117 12.71 -2.09 7.93
C THR A 117 12.81 -3.15 6.84
N TRP A 118 11.95 -3.09 5.82
CA TRP A 118 12.02 -4.02 4.67
C TRP A 118 13.11 -3.58 3.68
N LYS A 119 14.36 -3.93 3.95
CA LYS A 119 15.49 -3.66 3.05
C LYS A 119 15.54 -4.65 1.88
N ASP A 120 16.05 -4.20 0.73
CA ASP A 120 16.20 -5.04 -0.47
C ASP A 120 17.27 -6.13 -0.26
N MET A 121 17.01 -7.32 -0.79
CA MET A 121 17.94 -8.46 -0.94
C MET A 121 18.40 -9.20 0.34
N THR A 122 18.00 -8.75 1.53
CA THR A 122 18.14 -9.54 2.76
C THR A 122 16.76 -9.72 3.36
N ALA A 123 16.28 -10.95 3.49
CA ALA A 123 15.07 -11.26 4.26
C ALA A 123 15.29 -11.07 5.77
N SER A 124 15.90 -9.95 6.15
CA SER A 124 16.19 -9.54 7.53
C SER A 124 15.03 -8.70 8.06
N ILE A 125 13.79 -9.09 7.76
CA ILE A 125 12.62 -8.60 8.50
C ILE A 125 12.37 -9.64 9.57
N GLU A 126 12.29 -9.20 10.81
CA GLU A 126 11.76 -10.06 11.85
C GLU A 126 10.29 -10.34 11.53
N ARG A 127 9.92 -11.61 11.39
CA ARG A 127 8.55 -12.02 11.01
C ARG A 127 7.49 -11.36 11.90
N HIS A 128 7.83 -11.12 13.17
CA HIS A 128 6.98 -10.42 14.11
C HIS A 128 6.62 -9.00 13.65
N ASP A 129 7.59 -8.22 13.15
CA ASP A 129 7.41 -6.82 12.78
C ASP A 129 6.37 -6.66 11.66
N ILE A 130 6.43 -7.51 10.63
CA ILE A 130 5.49 -7.43 9.52
C ILE A 130 4.08 -7.86 9.93
N LEU A 131 3.96 -8.87 10.80
CA LEU A 131 2.66 -9.32 11.32
C LEU A 131 2.04 -8.26 12.24
N GLU A 132 2.83 -7.63 13.11
CA GLU A 132 2.39 -6.53 13.97
C GLU A 132 1.96 -5.31 13.13
N PHE A 133 2.72 -4.99 12.09
CA PHE A 133 2.40 -3.90 11.16
C PHE A 133 1.07 -4.14 10.44
N ILE A 134 0.86 -5.36 9.90
CA ILE A 134 -0.41 -5.76 9.28
C ILE A 134 -1.57 -5.66 10.28
N SER A 135 -1.41 -6.22 11.48
CA SER A 135 -2.42 -6.18 12.54
C SER A 135 -2.80 -4.73 12.89
N THR A 136 -1.80 -3.84 12.99
CA THR A 136 -2.02 -2.42 13.28
C THR A 136 -2.80 -1.74 12.16
N ILE A 137 -2.44 -1.94 10.89
CA ILE A 137 -3.19 -1.38 9.75
C ILE A 137 -4.64 -1.84 9.80
N ARG A 138 -4.89 -3.11 10.07
CA ARG A 138 -6.25 -3.68 10.15
C ARG A 138 -7.09 -3.07 11.28
N GLN A 139 -6.49 -2.69 12.41
CA GLN A 139 -7.20 -1.96 13.47
C GLN A 139 -7.68 -0.56 13.04
N HIS A 140 -7.10 0.00 11.98
CA HIS A 140 -7.49 1.30 11.43
C HIS A 140 -8.58 1.21 10.36
N ILE A 141 -8.94 -0.02 9.94
CA ILE A 141 -9.99 -0.26 8.95
C ILE A 141 -11.32 -0.40 9.68
N THR A 142 -12.28 0.44 9.29
CA THR A 142 -13.64 0.37 9.82
C THR A 142 -14.54 -0.46 8.90
N PRO A 143 -15.62 -1.07 9.40
CA PRO A 143 -16.61 -1.75 8.56
C PRO A 143 -17.26 -0.84 7.51
N GLN A 144 -17.27 0.48 7.74
CA GLN A 144 -17.81 1.51 6.85
C GLN A 144 -16.75 2.06 5.87
N GLN A 145 -15.55 1.47 5.83
CA GLN A 145 -14.53 1.89 4.87
C GLN A 145 -14.90 1.39 3.46
N ASP A 146 -15.31 2.32 2.60
CA ASP A 146 -15.78 2.01 1.24
C ASP A 146 -14.65 1.88 0.20
N GLY A 147 -13.44 2.37 0.52
CA GLY A 147 -12.29 2.39 -0.41
C GLY A 147 -11.30 1.23 -0.23
N PRO A 148 -10.57 0.85 -1.30
CA PRO A 148 -9.55 -0.19 -1.25
C PRO A 148 -8.31 0.29 -0.47
N ILE A 149 -7.53 -0.67 0.04
CA ILE A 149 -6.21 -0.38 0.60
C ILE A 149 -5.22 -0.28 -0.56
N VAL A 150 -4.54 0.85 -0.70
CA VAL A 150 -3.44 0.97 -1.66
C VAL A 150 -2.19 0.38 -1.06
N VAL A 151 -1.57 -0.58 -1.74
CA VAL A 151 -0.31 -1.20 -1.30
C VAL A 151 0.71 -1.06 -2.42
N HIS A 152 1.89 -0.52 -2.11
CA HIS A 152 2.95 -0.38 -3.09
C HIS A 152 4.34 -0.64 -2.51
N CYS A 153 5.27 -0.95 -3.41
CA CYS A 153 6.71 -0.96 -3.13
C CYS A 153 7.40 -0.20 -4.25
N SER A 154 8.41 -0.77 -4.90
CA SER A 154 9.01 -0.19 -6.10
C SER A 154 8.24 -0.59 -7.37
N ALA A 155 8.16 -1.88 -7.70
CA ALA A 155 7.41 -2.37 -8.87
C ALA A 155 5.96 -2.78 -8.54
N GLY A 156 5.58 -2.81 -7.26
CA GLY A 156 4.22 -3.17 -6.85
C GLY A 156 3.90 -4.67 -6.93
N VAL A 157 4.90 -5.55 -6.85
CA VAL A 157 4.73 -7.00 -7.08
C VAL A 157 5.38 -7.88 -6.01
N GLY A 158 6.62 -7.57 -5.60
CA GLY A 158 7.37 -8.36 -4.60
C GLY A 158 6.80 -8.18 -3.19
N ARG A 159 7.30 -7.16 -2.46
CA ARG A 159 6.86 -6.84 -1.09
C ARG A 159 5.35 -6.59 -1.00
N THR A 160 4.80 -5.91 -1.99
CA THR A 160 3.35 -5.69 -2.15
C THR A 160 2.58 -7.00 -2.15
N GLY A 161 3.00 -7.98 -2.97
CA GLY A 161 2.35 -9.29 -3.02
C GLY A 161 2.48 -10.05 -1.71
N THR A 162 3.68 -10.04 -1.11
CA THR A 162 3.92 -10.69 0.18
C THR A 162 3.05 -10.10 1.29
N PHE A 163 2.94 -8.77 1.38
CA PHE A 163 2.05 -8.11 2.34
C PHE A 163 0.60 -8.54 2.17
N ILE A 164 0.08 -8.51 0.94
CA ILE A 164 -1.32 -8.87 0.64
C ILE A 164 -1.62 -10.34 0.99
N VAL A 165 -0.69 -11.24 0.68
CA VAL A 165 -0.85 -12.67 1.00
C VAL A 165 -0.80 -12.90 2.51
N LEU A 166 0.15 -12.29 3.23
CA LEU A 166 0.24 -12.40 4.68
C LEU A 166 -1.01 -11.86 5.37
N ASP A 167 -1.51 -10.71 4.92
CA ASP A 167 -2.73 -10.13 5.43
C ASP A 167 -3.95 -11.04 5.18
N TYR A 168 -4.07 -11.62 3.98
CA TYR A 168 -5.11 -12.61 3.67
C TYR A 168 -5.04 -13.84 4.59
N ILE A 169 -3.83 -14.38 4.81
CA ILE A 169 -3.60 -15.52 5.70
C ILE A 169 -4.01 -15.18 7.13
N MET A 170 -3.62 -14.01 7.64
CA MET A 170 -3.97 -13.57 8.99
C MET A 170 -5.48 -13.47 9.18
N GLN A 171 -6.19 -12.87 8.22
CA GLN A 171 -7.65 -12.78 8.26
C GLN A 171 -8.31 -14.16 8.18
N TYR A 172 -7.79 -15.06 7.34
CA TYR A 172 -8.29 -16.44 7.23
C TYR A 172 -8.16 -17.18 8.56
N ILE A 173 -6.99 -17.13 9.20
CA ILE A 173 -6.72 -17.80 10.47
C ILE A 173 -7.60 -17.22 11.60
N GLN A 174 -7.86 -15.92 11.60
CA GLN A 174 -8.71 -15.28 12.61
C GLN A 174 -10.19 -15.65 12.49
N THR A 175 -10.64 -16.04 11.30
CA THR A 175 -12.08 -16.26 11.00
C THR A 175 -12.45 -17.74 10.86
N HIS A 176 -11.49 -18.63 10.59
CA HIS A 176 -11.73 -20.05 10.37
C HIS A 176 -11.05 -20.92 11.44
N ASP A 177 -11.66 -22.07 11.75
CA ASP A 177 -11.01 -23.11 12.56
C ASP A 177 -9.79 -23.66 11.81
N LEU A 178 -8.69 -23.93 12.52
CA LEU A 178 -7.39 -24.40 11.99
C LEU A 178 -7.47 -25.78 11.32
N LYS A 179 -8.66 -26.40 11.30
CA LYS A 179 -8.96 -27.67 10.62
C LYS A 179 -9.14 -27.51 9.11
N ASN A 180 -9.42 -26.31 8.63
CA ASN A 180 -9.54 -26.05 7.20
C ASN A 180 -8.17 -25.84 6.57
N THR A 181 -7.95 -26.43 5.39
CA THR A 181 -6.72 -26.25 4.62
C THR A 181 -6.75 -24.90 3.91
N LEU A 182 -5.73 -24.07 4.16
CA LEU A 182 -5.55 -22.80 3.48
C LEU A 182 -4.69 -22.99 2.22
N ASP A 183 -5.28 -22.79 1.05
CA ASP A 183 -4.57 -22.87 -0.23
C ASP A 183 -3.85 -21.54 -0.57
N ILE A 184 -2.69 -21.33 0.05
CA ILE A 184 -1.84 -20.15 -0.18
C ILE A 184 -1.39 -20.09 -1.65
N TYR A 185 -1.05 -21.24 -2.24
CA TYR A 185 -0.56 -21.31 -3.61
C TYR A 185 -1.66 -20.93 -4.61
N GLY A 186 -2.86 -21.50 -4.46
CA GLY A 186 -4.02 -21.15 -5.27
C GLY A 186 -4.38 -19.68 -5.14
N PHE A 187 -4.29 -19.10 -3.94
CA PHE A 187 -4.50 -17.66 -3.76
C PHE A 187 -3.45 -16.81 -4.50
N ILE A 188 -2.15 -17.14 -4.40
CA ILE A 188 -1.09 -16.44 -5.15
C ILE A 188 -1.34 -16.56 -6.66
N MET A 189 -1.70 -17.74 -7.16
CA MET A 189 -1.99 -17.94 -8.59
C MET A 189 -3.18 -17.10 -9.04
N LYS A 190 -4.26 -17.04 -8.25
CA LYS A 190 -5.38 -16.14 -8.50
C LYS A 190 -4.95 -14.67 -8.55
N LEU A 191 -4.10 -14.21 -7.64
CA LEU A 191 -3.61 -12.82 -7.68
C LEU A 191 -2.80 -12.52 -8.94
N ARG A 192 -2.09 -13.50 -9.49
CA ARG A 192 -1.31 -13.35 -10.74
C ARG A 192 -2.18 -13.12 -11.98
N ASP A 193 -3.45 -13.51 -11.95
CA ASP A 193 -4.42 -13.20 -13.01
C ASP A 193 -4.75 -11.70 -13.07
N TYR A 194 -4.64 -11.00 -11.93
CA TYR A 194 -4.93 -9.56 -11.84
C TYR A 194 -3.67 -8.70 -11.95
N ARG A 195 -2.53 -9.16 -11.40
CA ARG A 195 -1.25 -8.46 -11.49
C ARG A 195 -0.10 -9.45 -11.69
N VAL A 196 0.44 -9.42 -12.91
CA VAL A 196 1.49 -10.32 -13.37
C VAL A 196 2.72 -10.25 -12.46
N LEU A 197 3.29 -11.42 -12.15
CA LEU A 197 4.48 -11.60 -11.28
C LEU A 197 4.31 -11.19 -9.81
N ILE A 198 3.09 -11.02 -9.29
CA ILE A 198 2.91 -10.82 -7.85
C ILE A 198 3.56 -11.98 -7.06
N VAL A 199 4.31 -11.63 -6.01
CA VAL A 199 5.25 -12.50 -5.27
C VAL A 199 6.36 -13.04 -6.19
N GLN A 200 7.45 -12.26 -6.34
CA GLN A 200 8.51 -12.50 -7.34
C GLN A 200 9.63 -13.46 -6.93
N SER A 201 10.05 -13.51 -5.66
CA SER A 201 11.26 -14.26 -5.27
C SER A 201 10.96 -15.54 -4.49
N GLU A 202 11.82 -16.55 -4.61
CA GLU A 202 11.77 -17.77 -3.78
C GLU A 202 11.88 -17.46 -2.29
N VAL A 203 12.66 -16.45 -1.91
CA VAL A 203 12.80 -15.98 -0.52
C VAL A 203 11.47 -15.45 0.04
N SER A 204 10.63 -14.87 -0.82
CA SER A 204 9.26 -14.46 -0.46
C SER A 204 8.29 -15.65 -0.35
N ARG A 205 8.62 -16.84 -0.88
CA ARG A 205 7.80 -18.05 -0.79
C ARG A 205 8.04 -18.83 0.51
N PHE A 206 9.25 -18.77 1.08
CA PHE A 206 9.62 -19.46 2.32
C PHE A 206 9.33 -18.67 3.61
N ALA A 207 8.80 -17.45 3.49
CA ALA A 207 8.34 -16.65 4.63
C ALA A 207 6.86 -16.92 5.00
N CYS A 208 6.18 -17.79 4.26
CA CYS A 208 4.85 -18.34 4.57
C CYS A 208 5.01 -19.74 5.17
#